data_AF-A0A100WDM9-F1
#
_entry.id   AF-A0A100WDM9-F1
#
_cell.length_a   1.000
_cell.length_b   1.000
_cell.length_c   1.000
_cell.angle_alpha   90.00
_cell.angle_beta   90.00
_cell.angle_gamma   90.00
#
_symmetry.space_group_name_H-M   'P 1'
#
loop_
_entity.id
_entity.type
_entity.pdbx_description
1 polymer ?
#
loop_
_entity_poly.entity_id
_entity_poly.type
_entity_poly.pdbx_seq_one_letter_code
_entity_poly.pdbx_strand_id
1 'polypeptide(L)'
;MPRSLGGKPPLARGLKAMKDRGDLVHTAKPARLAAMVIAALQGGMLLARVRGNVTVLRDTLDGAVTELHRWAATSAPAKPGSARRKRQTR
;
A
#
# COMPACT_ATOMS: atom_id res chain seq x y z
N MET A 1 3.63 -31.51 8.41
CA MET A 1 4.65 -30.43 8.42
C MET A 1 3.99 -29.11 8.03
N PRO A 2 3.69 -28.19 8.97
CA PRO A 2 3.16 -26.88 8.61
C PRO A 2 4.23 -26.12 7.81
N ARG A 3 3.91 -25.73 6.57
CA ARG A 3 4.79 -24.87 5.76
C ARG A 3 4.93 -23.55 6.51
N SER A 4 6.14 -23.28 7.00
CA SER A 4 6.51 -22.00 7.59
C SER A 4 6.33 -20.90 6.54
N LEU A 5 5.16 -20.24 6.56
CA LEU A 5 4.93 -18.98 5.89
C LEU A 5 5.63 -17.87 6.70
N GLY A 6 6.94 -17.99 6.92
CA GLY A 6 7.79 -16.96 7.53
C GLY A 6 7.99 -15.73 6.62
N GLY A 7 7.11 -15.55 5.63
CA GLY A 7 7.07 -14.39 4.77
C GLY A 7 6.29 -13.26 5.42
N LYS A 8 6.76 -12.02 5.26
CA LYS A 8 6.00 -10.82 5.65
C LYS A 8 4.56 -10.90 5.07
N PRO A 9 3.54 -10.46 5.82
CA PRO A 9 2.15 -10.57 5.40
C PRO A 9 1.94 -9.94 4.00
N PRO A 10 1.03 -10.48 3.15
CA PRO A 10 0.93 -10.11 1.74
C PRO A 10 0.84 -8.60 1.49
N LEU A 11 0.09 -7.88 2.34
CA LEU A 11 -0.04 -6.43 2.28
C LEU A 11 1.29 -5.70 2.54
N ALA A 12 2.04 -6.11 3.58
CA ALA A 12 3.35 -5.54 3.89
C ALA A 12 4.36 -5.81 2.77
N ARG A 13 4.26 -6.97 2.11
CA ARG A 13 5.08 -7.31 0.95
C ARG A 13 4.75 -6.43 -0.26
N GLY A 14 3.48 -6.19 -0.55
CA GLY A 14 3.03 -5.27 -1.60
C GLY A 14 3.51 -3.84 -1.36
N LEU A 15 3.33 -3.32 -0.14
CA LEU A 15 3.80 -1.99 0.24
C LEU A 15 5.33 -1.88 0.21
N LYS A 16 6.06 -2.96 0.54
CA LYS A 16 7.51 -2.98 0.37
C LYS A 16 7.89 -2.89 -1.11
N ALA A 17 7.23 -3.64 -1.99
CA ALA A 17 7.47 -3.55 -3.42
C ALA A 17 7.17 -2.14 -3.98
N MET A 18 6.10 -1.47 -3.51
CA MET A 18 5.81 -0.07 -3.83
C MET A 18 6.94 0.87 -3.38
N LYS A 19 7.42 0.72 -2.14
CA LYS A 19 8.58 1.48 -1.64
C LYS A 19 9.85 1.24 -2.45
N ASP A 20 10.13 -0.02 -2.78
CA ASP A 20 11.33 -0.41 -3.52
C ASP A 20 11.30 0.15 -4.97
N ARG A 21 10.12 0.35 -5.56
CA ARG A 21 9.94 1.04 -6.86
C ARG A 21 9.96 2.57 -6.78
N GLY A 22 9.90 3.13 -5.58
CA GLY A 22 9.81 4.58 -5.37
C GLY A 22 8.38 5.14 -5.37
N ASP A 23 7.35 4.28 -5.35
CA ASP A 23 5.94 4.71 -5.25
C ASP A 23 5.61 5.25 -3.84
N LEU A 24 6.40 4.88 -2.83
CA LEU A 24 6.28 5.38 -1.45
C LEU A 24 7.54 6.17 -1.06
N VAL A 25 7.36 7.19 -0.22
CA VAL A 25 8.47 7.95 0.36
C VAL A 25 9.47 7.05 1.09
N HIS A 26 10.75 7.41 1.07
CA HIS A 26 11.81 6.57 1.65
C HIS A 26 11.64 6.29 3.15
N THR A 27 11.00 7.20 3.89
CA THR A 27 10.70 7.10 5.32
C THR A 27 9.48 6.22 5.62
N ALA A 28 8.71 5.82 4.61
CA ALA A 28 7.56 4.94 4.78
C ALA A 28 7.99 3.61 5.41
N LYS A 29 7.20 3.10 6.36
CA LYS A 29 7.44 1.82 7.04
C LYS A 29 6.38 0.80 6.61
N PRO A 30 6.62 -0.01 5.55
CA PRO A 30 5.60 -0.88 4.95
C PRO A 30 4.88 -1.83 5.93
N ALA A 31 5.61 -2.38 6.92
CA ALA A 31 5.01 -3.24 7.93
C ALA A 31 4.04 -2.48 8.85
N ARG A 32 4.37 -1.25 9.23
CA ARG A 32 3.52 -0.40 10.06
C ARG A 32 2.27 0.04 9.29
N LEU A 33 2.45 0.44 8.03
CA LEU A 33 1.35 0.81 7.15
C LEU A 33 0.38 -0.36 6.93
N ALA A 34 0.91 -1.57 6.70
CA ALA A 34 0.09 -2.77 6.58
C ALA A 34 -0.69 -3.06 7.88
N ALA A 35 -0.03 -2.99 9.04
CA ALA A 35 -0.68 -3.21 10.32
C ALA A 35 -1.81 -2.20 10.58
N MET A 36 -1.61 -0.93 10.21
CA MET A 36 -2.63 0.11 10.33
C MET A 36 -3.89 -0.21 9.51
N VAL A 37 -3.73 -0.58 8.24
CA VAL A 37 -4.86 -0.92 7.36
C VAL A 37 -5.59 -2.16 7.88
N ILE A 38 -4.85 -3.18 8.35
CA ILE A 38 -5.45 -4.38 8.92
C ILE A 38 -6.21 -4.05 10.21
N ALA A 39 -5.67 -3.19 11.07
CA ALA A 39 -6.34 -2.75 12.30
C ALA A 39 -7.62 -1.96 11.99
N ALA A 40 -7.59 -1.08 11.00
CA ALA A 40 -8.76 -0.34 10.53
C ALA A 40 -9.86 -1.29 10.01
N LEU A 41 -9.50 -2.30 9.22
CA LEU A 41 -10.43 -3.33 8.75
C LEU A 41 -11.01 -4.13 9.92
N GLN A 42 -10.17 -4.62 10.84
CA GLN A 42 -10.62 -5.44 11.96
C GLN A 42 -11.51 -4.66 12.94
N GLY A 43 -11.11 -3.44 13.30
CA GLY A 43 -11.91 -2.56 14.16
C GLY A 43 -13.21 -2.11 13.48
N GLY A 44 -13.14 -1.77 12.19
CA GLY A 44 -14.32 -1.39 11.39
C GLY A 44 -15.35 -2.51 11.29
N MET A 45 -14.92 -3.77 11.09
CA MET A 45 -15.81 -4.93 11.07
C MET A 45 -16.49 -5.15 12.42
N LEU A 46 -15.73 -5.00 13.53
CA LEU A 46 -16.28 -5.10 14.88
C LEU A 46 -17.37 -4.05 15.11
N LEU A 47 -17.09 -2.78 14.81
CA LEU A 47 -18.05 -1.69 14.98
C LEU A 47 -19.27 -1.82 14.06
N ALA A 48 -19.07 -2.26 12.82
CA ALA A 48 -20.17 -2.51 11.89
C ALA A 48 -21.11 -3.59 12.42
N ARG A 49 -20.58 -4.65 13.04
CA ARG A 49 -21.39 -5.70 13.68
C ARG A 49 -22.13 -5.19 14.91
N VAL A 50 -21.46 -4.45 15.78
CA VAL A 50 -22.06 -3.89 17.01
C VAL A 50 -23.21 -2.93 16.67
N ARG A 51 -23.05 -2.13 15.60
CA ARG A 51 -24.04 -1.11 15.20
C ARG A 51 -25.04 -1.58 14.16
N GLY A 52 -24.87 -2.79 13.61
CA GLY A 52 -25.67 -3.27 12.47
C GLY A 52 -25.54 -2.42 11.20
N ASN A 53 -24.42 -1.71 11.03
CA ASN A 53 -24.24 -0.75 9.94
C ASN A 53 -22.86 -0.86 9.28
N VAL A 54 -22.85 -1.29 8.02
CA VAL A 54 -21.62 -1.48 7.22
C VAL A 54 -20.92 -0.17 6.85
N THR A 55 -21.60 0.99 6.89
CA THR A 55 -20.98 2.27 6.52
C THR A 55 -19.80 2.60 7.44
N VAL A 56 -19.86 2.19 8.71
CA VAL A 56 -18.78 2.42 9.68
C VAL A 56 -17.48 1.73 9.25
N LEU A 57 -17.57 0.51 8.69
CA LEU A 57 -16.40 -0.18 8.14
C LEU A 57 -15.86 0.58 6.92
N ARG A 58 -16.74 1.03 6.03
CA ARG A 58 -16.37 1.78 4.83
C ARG A 58 -15.61 3.06 5.19
N ASP A 59 -16.18 3.88 6.06
CA ASP A 59 -15.60 5.16 6.49
C ASP A 59 -14.23 4.96 7.16
N THR A 60 -14.12 3.92 8.00
CA THR A 60 -12.87 3.58 8.68
C THR A 60 -11.78 3.16 7.68
N LEU A 61 -12.15 2.36 6.68
CA LEU A 61 -11.21 1.89 5.66
C LEU A 61 -10.81 3.01 4.70
N ASP A 62 -11.75 3.85 4.28
CA ASP A 62 -11.50 5.02 3.42
C ASP A 62 -10.54 6.00 4.12
N GLY A 63 -10.69 6.20 5.43
CA GLY A 63 -9.75 6.98 6.24
C GLY A 63 -8.34 6.37 6.27
N ALA A 64 -8.23 5.05 6.44
CA ALA A 64 -6.94 4.36 6.44
C ALA A 64 -6.23 4.42 5.06
N VAL A 65 -7.00 4.32 3.97
CA VAL A 65 -6.49 4.47 2.60
C VAL A 65 -6.04 5.92 2.36
N THR A 66 -6.83 6.91 2.78
CA THR A 66 -6.47 8.32 2.69
C THR A 66 -5.16 8.63 3.43
N GLU A 67 -4.99 8.07 4.63
CA GLU A 67 -3.73 8.19 5.38
C GLU A 67 -2.58 7.50 4.65
N LEU A 68 -2.80 6.32 4.05
CA LEU A 68 -1.80 5.63 3.25
C LEU A 68 -1.34 6.46 2.05
N HIS A 69 -2.25 7.18 1.39
CA HIS A 69 -1.93 8.06 0.26
C HIS A 69 -0.96 9.19 0.63
N ARG A 70 -0.91 9.62 1.89
CA ARG A 70 0.07 10.63 2.35
C ARG A 70 1.51 10.13 2.29
N TRP A 71 1.70 8.82 2.25
CA TRP A 71 3.00 8.17 2.12
C TRP A 71 3.39 7.90 0.67
N ALA A 72 2.51 8.16 -0.29
CA ALA A 72 2.85 8.11 -1.70
C ALA A 72 3.97 9.11 -1.96
N ALA A 73 5.01 8.66 -2.66
CA ALA A 73 5.94 9.63 -3.22
C ALA A 73 5.18 10.48 -4.24
N THR A 74 5.48 11.77 -4.32
CA THR A 74 5.11 12.56 -5.50
C THR A 74 5.86 11.95 -6.67
N SER A 75 5.25 10.97 -7.33
CA SER A 75 5.75 10.46 -8.59
C SER A 75 5.74 11.64 -9.55
N ALA A 76 6.90 12.25 -9.78
CA ALA A 76 7.07 13.05 -10.98
C ALA A 76 6.66 12.15 -12.15
N PRO A 77 5.81 12.61 -13.08
CA PRO A 77 5.31 11.77 -14.16
C PRO A 77 6.50 11.12 -14.87
N ALA A 78 6.41 9.80 -15.05
CA ALA A 78 7.43 9.00 -15.72
C ALA A 78 7.88 9.70 -17.01
N LYS A 79 9.16 10.04 -17.12
CA LYS A 79 9.72 10.66 -18.33
C LYS A 79 9.49 9.75 -19.53
N PRO A 80 8.73 10.16 -20.56
CA PRO A 80 8.67 9.44 -21.82
C PRO A 80 9.92 9.83 -22.62
N GLY A 81 10.94 8.98 -22.68
CA GLY A 81 12.09 9.29 -23.54
C GLY A 81 13.40 8.55 -23.26
N SER A 82 13.41 7.23 -23.31
CA SER A 82 14.66 6.48 -23.54
C SER A 82 14.61 5.49 -24.70
N ALA A 83 13.49 5.40 -25.43
CA ALA A 83 13.33 4.45 -26.54
C ALA A 83 13.71 5.01 -27.93
N ARG A 84 14.21 6.26 -28.05
CA ARG A 84 14.58 6.83 -29.35
C ARG A 84 16.03 7.29 -29.32
N ARG A 85 16.84 6.73 -30.23
CA ARG A 85 18.19 7.17 -30.65
C ARG A 85 19.38 6.45 -30.00
N LYS A 86 19.64 5.19 -30.41
CA LYS A 86 20.98 4.70 -30.85
C LYS A 86 20.85 3.47 -31.77
N ARG A 87 20.06 3.61 -32.84
CA ARG A 87 20.04 2.68 -33.97
C ARG A 87 20.17 3.49 -35.27
N GLN A 88 21.22 4.31 -35.33
CA GLN A 88 21.61 5.04 -36.54
C GLN A 88 23.06 5.52 -36.39
N THR A 89 23.99 4.59 -36.51
CA THR A 89 25.37 4.82 -36.99
C THR A 89 26.04 3.46 -37.13
N ARG A 90 25.92 2.88 -38.33
CA ARG A 90 26.92 2.14 -39.10
C ARG A 90 26.23 1.15 -40.03
#